data_AF-A0A9E4IN36-F1
#
_entry.id   AF-A0A9E4IN36-F1
#
_cell.length_a   1.000
_cell.length_b   1.000
_cell.length_c   1.000
_cell.angle_alpha   90.00
_cell.angle_beta   90.00
_cell.angle_gamma   90.00
#
_symmetry.space_group_name_H-M   'P 1'
#
loop_
_entity.id
_entity.type
_entity.pdbx_description
1 polymer ?
#
loop_
_entity_poly.entity_id
_entity_poly.type
_entity_poly.pdbx_seq_one_letter_code
_entity_poly.pdbx_strand_id
1 'polypeptide(L)'
;MPTPQPAIFAEMGQHQWYVHLRRVEGADLEHIKSVISDTRAAADAAGVNLVVGLGPGLLAELTDDVPDDFQDFVTIESTDGSGREAKGTQEELLFWLNSPDKDQVWKTQYDARTALDGHMVVPRDTNTFILGDSLDMTGFIDGTGNPEPEREPEVALVPDGSPGA
;
A
#
# COMPACT_ATOMS: atom_id res chain seq x y z
N MET A 1 -5.41 -22.35 1.25
CA MET A 1 -5.22 -21.21 2.16
C MET A 1 -4.82 -20.02 1.30
N PRO A 2 -5.37 -18.83 1.58
CA PRO A 2 -4.94 -17.60 0.93
C PRO A 2 -3.43 -17.41 1.15
N THR A 3 -2.79 -16.70 0.22
CA THR A 3 -1.35 -16.40 0.30
C THR A 3 -1.20 -14.90 0.49
N PRO A 4 -0.60 -14.43 1.59
CA PRO A 4 -0.41 -13.01 1.80
C PRO A 4 0.53 -12.43 0.75
N GLN A 5 0.42 -11.13 0.49
CA GLN A 5 1.33 -10.45 -0.44
C GLN A 5 2.76 -10.52 0.11
N PRO A 6 3.73 -11.17 -0.59
CA PRO A 6 5.05 -11.42 -0.04
C PRO A 6 5.79 -10.15 0.38
N ALA A 7 5.54 -9.04 -0.33
CA ALA A 7 6.14 -7.73 -0.07
C ALA A 7 5.80 -7.13 1.30
N ILE A 8 4.79 -7.63 2.02
CA ILE A 8 4.48 -7.23 3.41
C ILE A 8 5.61 -7.65 4.37
N PHE A 9 6.26 -8.78 4.09
CA PHE A 9 7.30 -9.40 4.93
C PHE A 9 8.68 -9.41 4.27
N ALA A 10 8.79 -8.84 3.06
CA ALA A 10 10.05 -8.80 2.34
C ALA A 10 10.99 -7.76 2.95
N GLU A 11 12.30 -8.01 2.85
CA GLU A 11 13.30 -7.00 3.17
C GLU A 11 13.07 -5.75 2.31
N MET A 12 12.97 -4.60 2.96
CA MET A 12 12.64 -3.35 2.29
C MET A 12 13.79 -2.88 1.40
N GLY A 13 13.50 -2.67 0.11
CA GLY A 13 14.42 -2.06 -0.83
C GLY A 13 14.79 -0.62 -0.43
N GLN A 14 16.02 -0.22 -0.78
CA GLN A 14 16.56 1.13 -0.50
C GLN A 14 15.74 2.24 -1.13
N HIS A 15 15.02 1.95 -2.21
CA HIS A 15 14.12 2.87 -2.89
C HIS A 15 12.70 2.40 -2.73
N GLN A 16 11.83 3.29 -2.28
CA GLN A 16 10.41 2.98 -2.16
C GLN A 16 9.57 4.10 -2.76
N TRP A 17 8.35 3.72 -3.13
CA TRP A 17 7.43 4.63 -3.77
C TRP A 17 5.99 4.29 -3.40
N TYR A 18 5.29 5.28 -2.86
CA TYR A 18 3.88 5.20 -2.51
C TYR A 18 3.06 5.96 -3.55
N VAL A 19 2.17 5.25 -4.23
CA VAL A 19 1.24 5.81 -5.20
C VAL A 19 -0.17 5.65 -4.68
N HIS A 20 -0.81 6.75 -4.33
CA HIS A 20 -2.22 6.73 -3.97
C HIS A 20 -3.07 7.07 -5.19
N LEU A 21 -4.10 6.28 -5.45
CA LEU A 21 -4.98 6.42 -6.60
C LEU A 21 -6.45 6.47 -6.20
N ARG A 22 -7.21 7.27 -6.94
CA ARG A 22 -8.66 7.42 -6.79
C ARG A 22 -9.32 7.28 -8.14
N ARG A 23 -10.44 6.58 -8.22
CA ARG A 23 -11.23 6.45 -9.45
C ARG A 23 -11.79 7.80 -9.90
N VAL A 24 -11.88 7.98 -11.20
CA VAL A 24 -12.69 9.06 -11.79
C VAL A 24 -14.13 8.60 -11.98
N GLU A 25 -15.04 9.54 -12.21
CA GLU A 25 -16.41 9.21 -12.62
C GLU A 25 -16.41 8.40 -13.91
N GLY A 26 -17.17 7.29 -13.93
CA GLY A 26 -17.24 6.39 -15.09
C GLY A 26 -16.03 5.46 -15.25
N ALA A 27 -15.18 5.32 -14.23
CA ALA A 27 -14.08 4.37 -14.25
C ALA A 27 -14.57 2.93 -14.48
N ASP A 28 -13.80 2.15 -15.25
CA ASP A 28 -14.09 0.76 -15.53
C ASP A 28 -13.36 -0.13 -14.52
N LEU A 29 -14.13 -0.76 -13.63
CA LEU A 29 -13.58 -1.61 -12.58
C LEU A 29 -12.87 -2.86 -13.13
N GLU A 30 -13.34 -3.44 -14.24
CA GLU A 30 -12.69 -4.60 -14.84
C GLU A 30 -11.35 -4.22 -15.48
N HIS A 31 -11.27 -3.04 -16.10
CA HIS A 31 -10.00 -2.49 -16.57
C HIS A 31 -9.02 -2.26 -15.41
N ILE A 32 -9.47 -1.63 -14.33
CA ILE A 32 -8.65 -1.41 -13.12
C ILE A 32 -8.11 -2.74 -12.58
N LYS A 33 -8.96 -3.77 -12.47
CA LYS A 33 -8.56 -5.12 -12.03
C LYS A 33 -7.50 -5.72 -12.95
N SER A 34 -7.68 -5.59 -14.26
CA SER A 34 -6.70 -6.06 -15.26
C SER A 34 -5.35 -5.38 -15.04
N VAL A 35 -5.33 -4.05 -14.90
CA VAL A 35 -4.09 -3.31 -14.72
C VAL A 35 -3.40 -3.65 -13.39
N ILE A 36 -4.16 -3.85 -12.30
CA ILE A 36 -3.59 -4.33 -11.03
C ILE A 36 -2.94 -5.71 -11.22
N SER A 37 -3.60 -6.64 -11.92
CA SER A 37 -3.05 -7.96 -12.23
C SER A 37 -1.76 -7.87 -13.04
N ASP A 38 -1.76 -7.08 -14.11
CA ASP A 38 -0.60 -6.87 -14.98
C ASP A 38 0.55 -6.20 -14.23
N THR A 39 0.26 -5.23 -13.36
CA THR A 39 1.25 -4.54 -12.52
C THR A 39 1.91 -5.50 -11.54
N ARG A 40 1.15 -6.42 -10.93
CA ARG A 40 1.70 -7.47 -10.06
C ARG A 40 2.65 -8.39 -10.81
N ALA A 41 2.27 -8.83 -12.00
CA ALA A 41 3.13 -9.67 -12.84
C ALA A 41 4.40 -8.93 -13.30
N ALA A 42 4.27 -7.66 -13.69
CA ALA A 42 5.40 -6.82 -14.09
C ALA A 42 6.36 -6.55 -12.93
N ALA A 43 5.84 -6.29 -11.73
CA ALA A 43 6.65 -6.07 -10.53
C ALA A 43 7.46 -7.33 -10.18
N ASP A 44 6.83 -8.51 -10.17
CA ASP A 44 7.49 -9.79 -9.93
C ASP A 44 8.61 -10.05 -10.95
N ALA A 45 8.32 -9.85 -12.25
CA ALA A 45 9.31 -10.01 -13.32
C ALA A 45 10.49 -9.02 -13.23
N ALA A 46 10.27 -7.84 -12.65
CA ALA A 46 11.28 -6.80 -12.46
C ALA A 46 12.02 -6.90 -11.11
N GLY A 47 11.68 -7.87 -10.25
CA GLY A 47 12.25 -7.96 -8.90
C GLY A 47 11.85 -6.77 -8.00
N VAL A 48 10.66 -6.22 -8.22
CA VAL A 48 10.09 -5.13 -7.42
C VAL A 48 9.09 -5.72 -6.44
N ASN A 49 9.32 -5.47 -5.15
CA ASN A 49 8.32 -5.77 -4.13
C ASN A 49 7.14 -4.82 -4.32
N LEU A 50 5.93 -5.38 -4.48
CA LEU A 50 4.70 -4.63 -4.63
C LEU A 50 3.68 -5.06 -3.58
N VAL A 51 3.17 -4.10 -2.82
CA VAL A 51 1.93 -4.22 -2.06
C VAL A 51 0.84 -3.42 -2.76
N VAL A 52 -0.27 -4.09 -3.03
CA VAL A 52 -1.53 -3.50 -3.48
C VAL A 52 -2.43 -3.35 -2.27
N GLY A 53 -2.67 -2.12 -1.83
CA GLY A 53 -3.63 -1.79 -0.77
C GLY A 53 -4.95 -1.32 -1.37
N LEU A 54 -6.07 -1.84 -0.90
CA LEU A 54 -7.41 -1.45 -1.36
C LEU A 54 -8.12 -0.72 -0.22
N GLY A 55 -8.74 0.42 -0.50
CA GLY A 55 -9.57 1.13 0.47
C GLY A 55 -10.93 0.44 0.67
N PRO A 56 -11.66 0.76 1.76
CA PRO A 56 -12.93 0.11 2.11
C PRO A 56 -13.97 0.10 0.99
N GLY A 57 -14.15 1.24 0.31
CA GLY A 57 -15.09 1.34 -0.80
C GLY A 57 -14.72 0.45 -1.99
N LEU A 58 -13.46 0.45 -2.42
CA LEU A 58 -13.01 -0.35 -3.56
C LEU A 58 -13.02 -1.86 -3.23
N LEU A 59 -12.59 -2.24 -2.03
CA LEU A 59 -12.55 -3.65 -1.63
C LEU A 59 -13.95 -4.27 -1.60
N ALA A 60 -14.94 -3.57 -1.05
CA ALA A 60 -16.32 -4.03 -0.96
C ALA A 60 -17.00 -4.21 -2.34
N GLU A 61 -16.51 -3.55 -3.39
CA GLU A 61 -16.98 -3.77 -4.76
C GLU A 61 -16.32 -4.97 -5.44
N LEU A 62 -15.20 -5.46 -4.90
CA LEU A 62 -14.41 -6.56 -5.47
C LEU A 62 -14.73 -7.92 -4.84
N THR A 63 -15.13 -7.93 -3.56
CA THR A 63 -15.40 -9.15 -2.80
C THR A 63 -16.34 -8.87 -1.63
N ASP A 64 -17.14 -9.86 -1.24
CA ASP A 64 -17.92 -9.87 0.00
C ASP A 64 -17.09 -10.39 1.19
N ASP A 65 -15.89 -10.91 0.95
CA ASP A 65 -14.96 -11.43 1.96
C ASP A 65 -14.06 -10.30 2.48
N VAL A 66 -14.59 -9.52 3.43
CA VAL A 66 -13.97 -8.31 3.97
C VAL A 66 -13.93 -8.40 5.50
N PRO A 67 -12.85 -7.96 6.18
CA PRO A 67 -12.82 -7.94 7.64
C PRO A 67 -13.93 -7.07 8.23
N ASP A 68 -14.55 -7.55 9.32
CA ASP A 68 -15.72 -6.90 9.95
C ASP A 68 -15.46 -5.47 10.43
N ASP A 69 -14.20 -5.14 10.74
CA ASP A 69 -13.76 -3.84 11.23
C ASP A 69 -13.07 -2.96 10.17
N PHE A 70 -13.07 -3.41 8.91
CA PHE A 70 -12.45 -2.68 7.82
C PHE A 70 -13.27 -1.45 7.43
N GLN A 71 -12.77 -0.27 7.79
CA GLN A 71 -13.50 0.99 7.72
C GLN A 71 -12.61 2.13 7.25
N ASP A 72 -13.25 3.23 6.87
CA ASP A 72 -12.55 4.46 6.52
C ASP A 72 -11.80 5.04 7.74
N PHE A 73 -10.54 5.46 7.55
CA PHE A 73 -9.86 6.30 8.53
C PHE A 73 -10.55 7.67 8.59
N VAL A 74 -11.13 7.96 9.76
CA VAL A 74 -11.78 9.24 10.06
C VAL A 74 -10.77 10.20 10.67
N THR A 75 -10.97 11.51 10.50
CA THR A 75 -10.13 12.51 11.17
C THR A 75 -10.23 12.36 12.69
N ILE A 76 -9.09 12.19 13.35
CA ILE A 76 -8.98 12.09 14.80
C ILE A 76 -8.41 13.41 15.33
N GLU A 77 -9.19 14.09 16.17
CA GLU A 77 -8.79 15.32 16.85
C GLU A 77 -8.16 15.01 18.21
N SER A 78 -7.07 15.72 18.54
CA SER A 78 -6.42 15.57 19.85
C SER A 78 -7.29 16.14 20.96
N THR A 79 -7.39 15.39 22.06
CA THR A 79 -8.15 15.79 23.26
C THR A 79 -7.32 16.58 24.28
N ASP A 80 -6.02 16.76 24.03
CA ASP A 80 -5.07 17.44 24.93
C ASP A 80 -5.09 18.98 24.83
N GLY A 81 -5.97 19.55 23.99
CA GLY A 81 -6.05 20.99 23.76
C GLY A 81 -4.97 21.56 22.85
N SER A 82 -4.11 20.73 22.25
CA SER A 82 -3.07 21.17 21.31
C SER A 82 -3.62 21.61 19.94
N GLY A 83 -4.86 21.22 19.61
CA GLY A 83 -5.46 21.44 18.29
C GLY A 83 -4.83 20.58 17.17
N ARG A 84 -4.06 19.54 17.53
CA ARG A 84 -3.50 18.60 16.56
C ARG A 84 -4.57 17.66 16.01
N GLU A 85 -4.42 17.27 14.75
CA GLU A 85 -5.34 16.38 14.05
C GLU A 85 -4.53 15.33 13.25
N ALA A 86 -5.01 14.09 13.25
CA ALA A 86 -4.66 13.09 12.26
C ALA A 86 -5.77 13.03 11.22
N LYS A 87 -5.55 13.61 10.04
CA LYS A 87 -6.60 13.80 9.03
C LYS A 87 -6.87 12.52 8.23
N GLY A 88 -8.15 12.21 8.01
CA GLY A 88 -8.57 11.17 7.06
C GLY A 88 -8.40 11.65 5.62
N THR A 89 -7.33 11.19 4.97
CA THR A 89 -7.01 11.53 3.58
C THR A 89 -6.71 10.28 2.75
N GLN A 90 -7.32 9.14 3.08
CA GLN A 90 -7.08 7.92 2.32
C GLN A 90 -7.63 8.02 0.89
N GLU A 91 -7.10 7.15 0.05
CA GLU A 91 -7.55 6.97 -1.32
C GLU A 91 -8.01 5.52 -1.50
N GLU A 92 -8.56 5.20 -2.67
CA GLU A 92 -9.18 3.91 -2.94
C GLU A 92 -8.16 2.80 -3.23
N LEU A 93 -6.98 3.15 -3.74
CA LEU A 93 -5.92 2.21 -4.10
C LEU A 93 -4.56 2.76 -3.69
N LEU A 94 -3.72 1.89 -3.16
CA LEU A 94 -2.30 2.14 -2.89
C LEU A 94 -1.46 1.13 -3.68
N PHE A 95 -0.50 1.62 -4.45
CA PHE A 95 0.68 0.84 -4.79
C PHE A 95 1.84 1.28 -3.90
N TRP A 96 2.32 0.38 -3.07
CA TRP A 96 3.59 0.54 -2.36
C TRP A 96 4.62 -0.36 -3.03
N LEU A 97 5.59 0.27 -3.69
CA LEU A 97 6.65 -0.40 -4.42
C LEU A 97 7.98 -0.19 -3.70
N ASN A 98 8.81 -1.22 -3.63
CA ASN A 98 10.20 -1.06 -3.21
C ASN A 98 11.17 -2.01 -3.93
N SER A 99 12.40 -1.56 -4.11
CA SER A 99 13.49 -2.32 -4.75
C SER A 99 14.84 -1.69 -4.44
N PRO A 100 15.96 -2.43 -4.51
CA PRO A 100 17.29 -1.84 -4.61
C PRO A 100 17.50 -1.00 -5.89
N ASP A 101 16.70 -1.23 -6.94
CA ASP A 101 16.86 -0.59 -8.24
C ASP A 101 15.80 0.51 -8.45
N LYS A 102 16.21 1.77 -8.26
CA LYS A 102 15.31 2.94 -8.33
C LYS A 102 14.58 3.07 -9.66
N ASP A 103 15.27 2.75 -10.76
CA ASP A 103 14.73 2.83 -12.12
C ASP A 103 13.61 1.80 -12.33
N GLN A 104 13.73 0.60 -11.76
CA GLN A 104 12.68 -0.41 -11.79
C GLN A 104 11.45 0.07 -11.01
N VAL A 105 11.63 0.64 -9.82
CA VAL A 105 10.51 1.24 -9.07
C VAL A 105 9.82 2.33 -9.91
N TRP A 106 10.61 3.22 -10.52
CA TRP A 106 10.10 4.28 -11.40
C TRP A 106 9.32 3.74 -12.59
N LYS A 107 9.86 2.74 -13.29
CA LYS A 107 9.25 2.19 -14.50
C LYS A 107 7.94 1.48 -14.18
N THR A 108 7.93 0.62 -13.16
CA THR A 108 6.75 -0.15 -12.75
C THR A 108 5.60 0.78 -12.35
N GLN A 109 5.86 1.78 -11.51
CA GLN A 109 4.82 2.73 -11.11
C GLN A 109 4.34 3.60 -12.29
N TYR A 110 5.24 3.99 -13.20
CA TYR A 110 4.90 4.82 -14.36
C TYR A 110 3.99 4.08 -15.33
N ASP A 111 4.33 2.82 -15.63
CA ASP A 111 3.55 1.97 -16.53
C ASP A 111 2.16 1.70 -15.94
N ALA A 112 2.09 1.39 -14.64
CA ALA A 112 0.82 1.17 -13.95
C ALA A 112 -0.08 2.40 -14.01
N ARG A 113 0.45 3.60 -13.73
CA ARG A 113 -0.30 4.86 -13.83
C ARG A 113 -0.74 5.18 -15.25
N THR A 114 0.14 4.93 -16.23
CA THR A 114 -0.18 5.14 -17.65
C THR A 114 -1.31 4.22 -18.10
N ALA A 115 -1.30 2.96 -17.66
CA ALA A 115 -2.36 2.01 -17.97
C ALA A 115 -3.69 2.33 -17.25
N LEU A 116 -3.64 3.01 -16.10
CA LEU A 116 -4.81 3.49 -15.36
C LEU A 116 -5.33 4.86 -15.83
N ASP A 117 -4.68 5.50 -16.81
CA ASP A 117 -5.10 6.81 -17.31
C ASP A 117 -6.55 6.77 -17.81
N GLY A 118 -7.32 7.82 -17.49
CA GLY A 118 -8.76 7.88 -17.74
C GLY A 118 -9.64 7.06 -16.80
N HIS A 119 -9.08 6.23 -15.92
CA HIS A 119 -9.83 5.44 -14.93
C HIS A 119 -9.47 5.77 -13.48
N MET A 120 -8.20 6.13 -13.22
CA MET A 120 -7.78 6.62 -11.91
C MET A 120 -6.87 7.84 -12.04
N VAL A 121 -7.03 8.79 -11.11
CA VAL A 121 -6.09 9.88 -10.89
C VAL A 121 -5.09 9.50 -9.79
N VAL A 122 -3.98 10.24 -9.69
CA VAL A 122 -2.97 10.10 -8.64
C VAL A 122 -3.01 11.33 -7.73
N PRO A 123 -3.80 11.34 -6.65
CA PRO A 123 -3.86 12.48 -5.73
C PRO A 123 -2.56 12.70 -4.97
N ARG A 124 -1.82 11.62 -4.68
CA ARG A 124 -0.55 11.67 -3.95
C ARG A 124 0.45 10.67 -4.49
N ASP A 125 1.66 11.19 -4.65
CA ASP A 125 2.82 10.45 -5.08
C ASP A 125 4.01 10.79 -4.18
N THR A 126 4.59 9.79 -3.52
CA THR A 126 5.70 9.98 -2.57
C THR A 126 6.83 9.00 -2.85
N ASN A 127 7.94 9.50 -3.40
CA ASN A 127 9.18 8.75 -3.50
C ASN A 127 9.99 8.87 -2.21
N THR A 128 10.48 7.75 -1.67
CA THR A 128 11.23 7.71 -0.41
C THR A 128 12.53 6.94 -0.56
N PHE A 129 13.29 6.88 0.53
CA PHE A 129 14.58 6.22 0.63
C PHE A 129 14.80 5.72 2.06
N ILE A 130 15.68 4.73 2.22
CA ILE A 130 16.21 4.35 3.53
C ILE A 130 17.37 5.29 3.88
N LEU A 131 17.32 5.93 5.05
CA LEU A 131 18.35 6.86 5.52
C LEU A 131 19.34 6.14 6.44
N GLY A 132 20.55 5.90 5.96
CA GLY A 132 21.62 5.29 6.78
C GLY A 132 21.21 3.94 7.36
N ASP A 133 21.44 3.75 8.65
CA ASP A 133 21.12 2.51 9.39
C ASP A 133 19.63 2.48 9.82
N SER A 134 18.72 2.68 8.86
CA SER A 134 17.27 2.78 9.10
C SER A 134 16.89 3.92 10.05
N LEU A 135 17.45 5.10 9.84
CA LEU A 135 17.13 6.29 10.63
C LEU A 135 15.88 7.00 10.11
N ASP A 136 15.10 7.58 11.00
CA ASP A 136 14.20 8.67 10.64
C ASP A 136 14.97 10.00 10.44
N MET A 137 14.31 11.01 9.90
CA MET A 137 14.92 12.34 9.67
C MET A 137 15.21 13.12 10.97
N THR A 138 14.82 12.60 12.14
CA THR A 138 15.17 13.16 13.44
C THR A 138 16.48 12.57 13.98
N GLY A 139 17.00 11.53 13.33
CA GLY A 139 18.28 10.89 13.63
C GLY A 139 18.18 9.67 14.54
N PHE A 140 16.98 9.12 14.76
CA PHE A 140 16.76 7.92 15.56
C PHE A 140 16.52 6.71 14.66
N ILE A 141 16.96 5.53 15.11
CA ILE A 141 16.65 4.27 14.42
C ILE A 141 15.14 4.04 14.49
N ASP A 142 14.52 3.87 13.33
CA ASP A 142 13.11 3.58 13.15
C ASP A 142 12.91 2.10 12.81
N GLY A 143 11.95 1.45 13.48
CA GLY A 143 11.69 0.01 13.36
C GLY A 143 12.22 -0.86 14.50
N THR A 144 12.90 -0.31 15.52
CA THR A 144 13.35 -1.09 16.71
C THR A 144 12.19 -1.75 17.47
N GLY A 145 10.98 -1.19 17.41
CA GLY A 145 9.79 -1.73 18.06
C GLY A 145 9.00 -2.73 17.22
N ASN A 146 9.45 -3.07 16.01
CA ASN A 146 8.78 -4.04 15.17
C ASN A 146 8.83 -5.45 15.80
N PRO A 147 7.85 -6.32 15.52
CA PRO A 147 7.90 -7.71 15.96
C PRO A 147 9.13 -8.42 15.38
N GLU A 148 9.62 -9.44 16.10
CA GLU A 148 10.61 -10.38 15.56
C GLU A 148 10.02 -11.09 14.31
N PRO A 149 10.84 -11.48 13.31
CA PRO A 149 10.36 -12.03 12.04
C PRO A 149 9.38 -13.20 12.18
N GLU A 150 9.58 -14.07 13.17
CA GLU A 150 8.70 -15.22 13.40
C GLU A 150 7.29 -14.83 13.89
N ARG A 151 7.14 -13.61 14.41
CA ARG A 151 5.89 -13.05 14.92
C ARG A 151 5.22 -12.08 13.95
N GLU A 152 5.88 -11.67 12.88
CA GLU A 152 5.31 -10.76 11.88
C GLU A 152 3.97 -11.27 11.33
N PRO A 153 3.81 -12.56 10.94
CA PRO A 153 2.53 -13.04 10.40
C PRO A 153 1.41 -13.01 11.44
N GLU A 154 1.73 -13.28 12.72
CA GLU A 154 0.76 -13.24 13.83
C GLU A 154 0.17 -11.84 14.00
N VAL A 155 0.98 -10.79 13.78
CA VAL A 155 0.59 -9.40 14.03
C VAL A 155 -0.02 -8.75 12.78
N ALA A 156 0.44 -9.12 11.59
CA ALA A 156 0.07 -8.45 10.34
C ALA A 156 -1.09 -9.09 9.58
N LEU A 157 -1.36 -10.39 9.78
CA LEU A 157 -2.39 -11.11 9.01
C LEU A 157 -3.71 -11.20 9.76
N VAL A 158 -4.80 -11.17 9.00
CA VAL A 158 -6.12 -11.52 9.51
C VAL A 158 -6.12 -13.01 9.90
N PRO A 159 -6.60 -13.39 11.10
CA PRO A 159 -6.55 -14.78 11.55
C PRO A 159 -7.38 -15.73 10.68
N ASP A 160 -6.82 -16.91 10.37
CA ASP A 160 -7.49 -17.97 9.61
C ASP A 160 -8.94 -18.22 10.08
N GLY A 161 -9.86 -18.22 9.14
CA GLY A 161 -11.29 -18.46 9.39
C GLY A 161 -12.09 -17.23 9.83
N SER A 162 -11.45 -16.07 9.94
CA SER A 162 -12.12 -14.77 10.06
C SER A 162 -12.46 -14.21 8.67
N PRO A 163 -13.48 -13.34 8.52
CA PRO A 163 -13.73 -12.63 7.27
C PRO A 163 -12.50 -11.85 6.78
N GLY A 164 -12.15 -11.98 5.50
CA GLY A 164 -11.00 -11.33 4.88
C GLY A 164 -9.63 -11.97 5.17
N ALA A 165 -9.59 -13.20 5.72
CA ALA A 165 -8.37 -13.99 5.92
C ALA A 165 -7.77 -14.51 4.61
#